data_AF-A0A1I2BAP7-F1
#
_entry.id   AF-A0A1I2BAP7-F1
#
_cell.length_a   1.000
_cell.length_b   1.000
_cell.length_c   1.000
_cell.angle_alpha   90.00
_cell.angle_beta   90.00
_cell.angle_gamma   90.00
#
_symmetry.space_group_name_H-M   'P 1'
#
loop_
_entity.id
_entity.type
_entity.pdbx_description
1 polymer ?
#
loop_
_entity_poly.entity_id
_entity_poly.type
_entity_poly.pdbx_seq_one_letter_code
_entity_poly.pdbx_strand_id
1 'polypeptide(L)'
;MQFQLVTLSLILATLSACNSSSSHNKDLYSLEDTVNYKLTQTEQGGGGVFLKTETYVNTDDTTYSYVKVYSYTKKVAAVQFYKGGKKHGPTITYNENGTPQLGTYYRNDTVINMHPFK
;
A
#
# COMPACT_ATOMS: atom_id res chain seq x y z
N MET A 1 -11.30 40.00 63.29
CA MET A 1 -10.07 39.64 62.54
C MET A 1 -10.47 39.43 61.09
N GLN A 2 -9.98 40.27 60.19
CA GLN A 2 -10.22 40.20 58.75
C GLN A 2 -9.45 39.02 58.15
N PHE A 3 -10.07 38.30 57.21
CA PHE A 3 -9.34 37.54 56.20
C PHE A 3 -9.94 37.81 54.83
N GLN A 4 -9.13 38.48 54.00
CA GLN A 4 -9.39 38.73 52.59
C GLN A 4 -9.31 37.42 51.82
N LEU A 5 -10.31 37.11 50.99
CA LEU A 5 -10.17 36.09 49.94
C LEU A 5 -9.90 36.79 48.62
N VAL A 6 -8.66 36.59 48.16
CA VAL A 6 -8.14 37.00 46.86
C VAL A 6 -8.84 36.18 45.78
N THR A 7 -9.41 36.86 44.79
CA THR A 7 -10.00 36.27 43.58
C THR A 7 -8.88 35.73 42.68
N LEU A 8 -8.92 34.42 42.39
CA LEU A 8 -8.03 33.79 41.42
C LEU A 8 -8.79 33.58 40.11
N SER A 9 -8.60 34.50 39.18
CA SER A 9 -9.09 34.38 37.80
C SER A 9 -8.34 33.29 37.07
N LEU A 10 -9.02 32.19 36.71
CA LEU A 10 -8.47 31.16 35.85
C LEU A 10 -8.71 31.54 34.37
N ILE A 11 -7.66 32.03 33.71
CA ILE A 11 -7.64 32.30 32.27
C ILE A 11 -7.49 30.95 31.55
N LEU A 12 -8.58 30.43 30.98
CA LEU A 12 -8.54 29.23 30.15
C LEU A 12 -8.33 29.64 28.68
N ALA A 13 -7.08 29.88 28.31
CA ALA A 13 -6.68 30.17 26.93
C ALA A 13 -6.29 28.88 26.19
N THR A 14 -7.20 28.45 25.31
CA THR A 14 -7.00 27.86 23.98
C THR A 14 -5.75 27.01 23.72
N LEU A 15 -5.96 25.72 23.45
CA LEU A 15 -5.27 25.04 22.35
C LEU A 15 -6.34 24.30 21.54
N SER A 16 -6.79 24.94 20.47
CA SER A 16 -7.43 24.25 19.36
C SER A 16 -6.46 23.19 18.87
N ALA A 17 -6.72 21.93 19.21
CA ALA A 17 -6.11 20.82 18.49
C ALA A 17 -6.67 20.88 17.06
N CYS A 18 -5.96 21.58 16.18
CA CYS A 18 -6.05 21.29 14.77
C CYS A 18 -5.63 19.83 14.62
N ASN A 19 -6.61 18.93 14.58
CA ASN A 19 -6.44 17.65 13.92
C ASN A 19 -6.18 17.99 12.45
N SER A 20 -4.90 18.26 12.14
CA SER A 20 -4.37 18.17 10.80
C SER A 20 -4.49 16.71 10.41
N SER A 21 -5.69 16.30 10.03
CA SER A 21 -5.90 15.10 9.24
C SER A 21 -5.14 15.38 7.96
N SER A 22 -3.87 14.98 7.92
CA SER A 22 -3.13 14.98 6.68
C SER A 22 -3.91 14.05 5.79
N SER A 23 -4.72 14.61 4.91
CA SER A 23 -5.16 13.93 3.71
C SER A 23 -3.90 13.72 2.88
N HIS A 24 -3.06 12.77 3.31
CA HIS A 24 -2.12 12.12 2.43
C HIS A 24 -3.01 11.61 1.31
N ASN A 25 -2.95 12.30 0.18
CA ASN A 25 -3.42 11.76 -1.08
C ASN A 25 -2.56 10.52 -1.30
N LYS A 26 -2.97 9.40 -0.71
CA LYS A 26 -2.28 8.13 -0.84
C LYS A 26 -2.36 7.83 -2.32
N ASP A 27 -1.23 7.92 -3.01
CA ASP A 27 -1.13 7.44 -4.38
C ASP A 27 -1.74 6.03 -4.38
N LEU A 28 -2.80 5.88 -5.16
CA LEU A 28 -3.59 4.66 -5.23
C LEU A 28 -2.72 3.46 -5.65
N TYR A 29 -1.56 3.74 -6.26
CA TYR A 29 -0.56 2.80 -6.72
C TYR A 29 0.70 2.73 -5.84
N SER A 30 0.72 3.36 -4.66
CA SER A 30 1.86 3.23 -3.75
C SER A 30 2.02 1.79 -3.25
N LEU A 31 3.26 1.29 -3.26
CA LEU A 31 3.65 -0.02 -2.76
C LEU A 31 4.24 0.03 -1.33
N GLU A 32 4.13 1.19 -0.66
CA GLU A 32 4.85 1.50 0.58
C GLU A 32 4.36 0.68 1.79
N ASP A 33 3.12 0.17 1.76
CA ASP A 33 2.51 -0.55 2.89
C ASP A 33 2.76 -2.07 2.85
N THR A 34 3.94 -2.48 2.39
CA THR A 34 4.32 -3.91 2.28
C THR A 34 5.13 -4.43 3.47
N VAL A 35 5.27 -3.62 4.52
CA VAL A 35 6.06 -3.92 5.73
C VAL A 35 5.56 -5.18 6.46
N ASN A 36 4.25 -5.35 6.54
CA ASN A 36 3.63 -6.48 7.25
C ASN A 36 3.38 -7.69 6.34
N TYR A 37 4.19 -7.88 5.29
CA TYR A 37 4.07 -9.03 4.39
C TYR A 37 5.34 -9.88 4.44
N LYS A 38 5.17 -11.21 4.44
CA LYS A 38 6.28 -12.17 4.43
C LYS A 38 6.21 -13.06 3.20
N LEU A 39 7.38 -13.33 2.60
CA LEU A 39 7.51 -14.29 1.52
C LEU A 39 7.08 -15.68 2.02
N THR A 40 6.10 -16.28 1.35
CA THR A 40 5.57 -17.61 1.70
C THR A 40 5.83 -18.63 0.61
N GLN A 41 5.97 -18.19 -0.64
CA GLN A 41 6.15 -19.08 -1.77
C GLN A 41 6.98 -18.43 -2.87
N THR A 42 7.86 -19.22 -3.48
CA THR A 42 8.59 -18.88 -4.69
C THR A 42 8.35 -19.97 -5.72
N GLU A 43 7.80 -19.61 -6.88
CA GLU A 43 7.57 -20.56 -7.97
C GLU A 43 8.50 -20.23 -9.14
N GLN A 44 9.24 -21.21 -9.64
CA GLN A 44 10.04 -21.03 -10.86
C GLN A 44 9.14 -21.16 -12.08
N GLY A 45 9.33 -20.28 -13.06
CA GLY A 45 8.66 -20.34 -14.35
C GLY A 45 9.18 -21.52 -15.17
N GLY A 46 8.29 -22.44 -15.55
CA GLY A 46 8.60 -23.65 -16.32
C GLY A 46 8.80 -23.43 -17.83
N GLY A 47 9.40 -22.32 -18.26
CA GLY A 47 9.64 -22.02 -19.68
C GLY A 47 8.52 -21.25 -20.40
N GLY A 48 7.90 -20.27 -19.72
CA GLY A 48 6.78 -19.45 -20.23
C GLY A 48 7.07 -17.94 -20.25
N VAL A 49 6.13 -17.13 -19.73
CA VAL A 49 6.13 -15.65 -19.84
C VAL A 49 7.09 -14.96 -18.83
N PHE A 50 7.45 -15.63 -17.74
CA PHE A 50 8.26 -15.06 -16.65
C PHE A 50 9.21 -16.10 -16.04
N LEU A 51 10.28 -15.61 -15.40
CA LEU A 51 11.32 -16.42 -14.76
C LEU A 51 10.86 -17.06 -13.45
N LYS A 52 10.21 -16.28 -12.59
CA LYS A 52 9.71 -16.74 -11.30
C LYS A 52 8.65 -15.79 -10.76
N THR A 53 7.88 -16.26 -9.80
CA THR A 53 7.00 -15.45 -8.96
C THR A 53 7.40 -15.59 -7.49
N GLU A 54 7.12 -14.55 -6.73
CA GLU A 54 7.26 -14.54 -5.27
C GLU A 54 5.95 -14.05 -4.66
N THR A 55 5.34 -14.88 -3.82
CA THR A 55 4.08 -14.60 -3.13
C THR A 55 4.35 -14.20 -1.70
N TYR A 56 3.87 -13.03 -1.33
CA TYR A 56 3.99 -12.47 0.00
C TYR A 56 2.61 -12.38 0.63
N VAL A 57 2.45 -12.90 1.85
CA VAL A 57 1.17 -12.90 2.58
C VAL A 57 1.27 -11.95 3.75
N ASN A 58 0.22 -11.17 3.99
CA ASN A 58 0.16 -10.24 5.11
C ASN A 58 0.12 -11.00 6.44
N THR A 59 0.88 -10.54 7.43
CA THR A 59 1.03 -11.20 8.73
C THR A 59 -0.12 -10.90 9.69
N ASP A 60 -0.82 -9.78 9.49
CA ASP A 60 -1.92 -9.33 10.33
C ASP A 60 -3.26 -9.86 9.81
N ASP A 61 -3.42 -9.91 8.48
CA ASP A 61 -4.58 -10.47 7.79
C ASP A 61 -4.15 -11.32 6.59
N THR A 62 -4.06 -12.64 6.82
CA THR A 62 -3.64 -13.63 5.82
C THR A 62 -4.52 -13.73 4.58
N THR A 63 -5.68 -13.05 4.56
CA THR A 63 -6.50 -12.95 3.33
C THR A 63 -5.87 -12.04 2.29
N TYR A 64 -4.99 -11.12 2.69
CA TYR A 64 -4.25 -10.25 1.78
C TYR A 64 -2.90 -10.85 1.40
N SER A 65 -2.58 -10.73 0.11
CA SER A 65 -1.27 -11.11 -0.41
C SER A 65 -0.89 -10.21 -1.58
N TYR A 66 0.39 -10.17 -1.91
CA TYR A 66 0.84 -9.65 -3.19
C TYR A 66 1.84 -10.59 -3.85
N VAL A 67 1.89 -10.53 -5.17
CA VAL A 67 2.80 -11.34 -5.99
C VAL A 67 3.74 -10.40 -6.74
N LYS A 68 5.04 -10.64 -6.61
CA LYS A 68 6.06 -10.09 -7.50
C LYS A 68 6.31 -11.08 -8.63
N VAL A 69 6.23 -10.61 -9.87
CA VAL A 69 6.56 -11.39 -11.07
C VAL A 69 7.90 -10.91 -11.59
N TYR A 70 8.83 -11.84 -11.79
CA TYR A 70 10.17 -11.54 -12.29
C TYR A 70 10.33 -12.01 -13.73
N SER A 71 10.82 -11.13 -14.59
CA SER A 71 11.22 -11.44 -15.96
C SER A 71 12.49 -12.29 -16.01
N TYR A 72 12.84 -12.81 -17.19
CA TYR A 72 14.10 -13.54 -17.43
C TYR A 72 15.37 -12.69 -17.23
N THR A 73 15.25 -11.36 -17.33
CA THR A 73 16.33 -10.44 -16.96
C THR A 73 16.41 -10.20 -15.45
N LYS A 74 15.64 -10.96 -14.65
CA LYS A 74 15.58 -10.90 -13.18
C LYS A 74 15.04 -9.57 -12.62
N LYS A 75 14.47 -8.72 -13.47
CA LYS A 75 13.76 -7.49 -13.06
C LYS A 75 12.30 -7.78 -12.76
N VAL A 76 11.69 -7.01 -11.87
CA VAL A 76 10.26 -7.07 -11.59
C VAL A 76 9.50 -6.61 -12.84
N ALA A 77 8.63 -7.47 -13.35
CA ALA A 77 7.74 -7.19 -14.48
C ALA A 77 6.35 -6.77 -14.01
N ALA A 78 5.92 -7.24 -12.83
CA ALA A 78 4.66 -6.82 -12.23
C ALA A 78 4.64 -7.00 -10.70
N VAL A 79 3.84 -6.17 -10.03
CA VAL A 79 3.40 -6.36 -8.65
C VAL A 79 1.88 -6.37 -8.63
N GLN A 80 1.27 -7.40 -8.06
CA GLN A 80 -0.18 -7.62 -8.09
C GLN A 80 -0.71 -7.92 -6.68
N PHE A 81 -1.74 -7.21 -6.23
CA PHE A 81 -2.34 -7.42 -4.90
C PHE A 81 -3.65 -8.22 -4.99
N TYR A 82 -3.84 -9.07 -4.00
CA TYR A 82 -4.97 -9.99 -3.89
C TYR A 82 -5.59 -9.93 -2.50
N LYS A 83 -6.91 -10.16 -2.45
CA LYS A 83 -7.67 -10.46 -1.24
C LYS A 83 -8.53 -11.69 -1.47
N GLY A 84 -8.34 -12.75 -0.68
CA GLY A 84 -9.09 -13.99 -0.82
C GLY A 84 -8.96 -14.62 -2.21
N GLY A 85 -7.77 -14.55 -2.81
CA GLY A 85 -7.47 -15.10 -4.14
C GLY A 85 -7.93 -14.25 -5.33
N LYS A 86 -8.59 -13.11 -5.11
CA LYS A 86 -9.05 -12.18 -6.16
C LYS A 86 -8.20 -10.92 -6.18
N LYS A 87 -7.95 -10.35 -7.36
CA LYS A 87 -7.25 -9.06 -7.48
C LYS A 87 -7.99 -7.99 -6.68
N HIS A 88 -7.28 -7.34 -5.78
CA HIS A 88 -7.84 -6.36 -4.87
C HIS A 88 -6.74 -5.41 -4.41
N GLY A 89 -6.86 -4.12 -4.74
CA GLY A 89 -5.81 -3.13 -4.55
C GLY A 89 -5.04 -2.82 -5.84
N PRO A 90 -3.87 -2.17 -5.71
CA PRO A 90 -3.09 -1.77 -6.87
C PRO A 90 -2.46 -2.97 -7.59
N THR A 91 -2.23 -2.79 -8.88
CA THR A 91 -1.40 -3.66 -9.71
C THR A 91 -0.57 -2.75 -10.60
N ILE A 92 0.74 -2.98 -10.63
CA ILE A 92 1.67 -2.19 -11.44
C ILE A 92 2.41 -3.14 -12.37
N THR A 93 2.44 -2.83 -13.65
CA THR A 93 3.32 -3.48 -14.62
C THR A 93 4.47 -2.56 -14.97
N TYR A 94 5.62 -3.16 -15.24
CA TYR A 94 6.86 -2.46 -15.53
C TYR A 94 7.34 -2.84 -16.93
N ASN A 95 7.99 -1.90 -17.60
CA ASN A 95 8.69 -2.19 -18.85
C ASN A 95 10.00 -2.96 -18.58
N GLU A 96 10.69 -3.38 -19.64
CA GLU A 96 11.97 -4.13 -19.55
C GLU A 96 13.09 -3.36 -18.84
N ASN A 97 12.99 -2.03 -18.80
CA ASN A 97 13.94 -1.18 -18.10
C ASN A 97 13.70 -1.15 -16.59
N GLY A 98 12.50 -1.56 -16.14
CA GLY A 98 12.08 -1.54 -14.73
C GLY A 98 11.30 -0.26 -14.37
N THR A 99 10.91 0.54 -15.35
CA THR A 99 10.07 1.73 -15.14
C THR A 99 8.60 1.31 -15.12
N PRO A 100 7.78 1.83 -14.18
CA PRO A 100 6.33 1.62 -14.21
C PRO A 100 5.75 2.02 -15.57
N GLN A 101 4.88 1.18 -16.13
CA GLN A 101 4.22 1.40 -17.42
C GLN A 101 2.73 1.61 -17.24
N LEU A 102 2.08 0.79 -16.40
CA LEU A 102 0.64 0.85 -16.17
C LEU A 102 0.30 0.51 -14.72
N GLY A 103 -0.54 1.33 -14.10
CA GLY A 103 -1.23 1.07 -12.84
C GLY A 103 -2.67 0.67 -13.12
N THR A 104 -3.17 -0.34 -12.42
CA THR A 104 -4.59 -0.70 -12.40
C THR A 104 -5.03 -1.01 -10.99
N TYR A 105 -6.11 -0.39 -10.51
CA TYR A 105 -6.66 -0.64 -9.20
C TYR A 105 -7.88 -1.54 -9.31
N TYR A 106 -7.84 -2.66 -8.58
CA TYR A 106 -8.91 -3.66 -8.59
C TYR A 106 -9.71 -3.66 -7.30
N ARG A 107 -10.98 -4.03 -7.40
CA ARG A 107 -11.81 -4.44 -6.26
C ARG A 107 -12.51 -5.74 -6.64
N ASN A 108 -12.05 -6.86 -6.06
CA ASN A 108 -12.59 -8.20 -6.31
C ASN A 108 -12.64 -8.53 -7.80
N ASP A 109 -11.47 -8.49 -8.46
CA ASP A 109 -11.25 -8.70 -9.90
C ASP A 109 -11.86 -7.65 -10.84
N THR A 110 -12.62 -6.68 -10.31
CA THR A 110 -13.17 -5.59 -11.12
C THR A 110 -12.19 -4.43 -11.17
N VAL A 111 -11.85 -3.95 -12.36
CA VAL A 111 -11.06 -2.72 -12.56
C VAL A 111 -11.89 -1.52 -12.11
N ILE A 112 -11.36 -0.74 -11.17
CA ILE A 112 -11.97 0.49 -10.66
C ILE A 112 -11.25 1.73 -11.19
N ASN A 113 -9.94 1.64 -11.39
CA ASN A 113 -9.13 2.71 -11.95
C ASN A 113 -7.98 2.13 -12.80
N MET A 114 -7.55 2.88 -13.82
CA MET A 114 -6.40 2.54 -14.63
C MET A 114 -5.62 3.82 -14.95
N HIS A 115 -4.30 3.78 -14.82
CA HIS A 115 -3.41 4.91 -14.97
C HIS A 115 -2.11 4.50 -15.69
N PRO A 116 -1.92 4.87 -16.96
CA PRO A 116 -0.62 4.70 -17.61
C PRO A 116 0.39 5.69 -17.02
N PHE A 117 1.59 5.18 -16.70
CA PHE A 117 2.71 6.01 -16.25
C PHE A 117 3.44 6.56 -17.49
N LYS A 118 3.79 7.85 -17.48
CA LYS A 118 4.45 8.55 -18.59
C LYS A 118 5.97 8.47 -18.48
#